data_AF-A0A016US11-F1
#
_entry.id   AF-A0A016US11-F1
#
_cell.length_a   1.000
_cell.length_b   1.000
_cell.length_c   1.000
_cell.angle_alpha   90.00
_cell.angle_beta   90.00
_cell.angle_gamma   90.00
#
_symmetry.space_group_name_H-M   'P 1'
#
loop_
_entity.id
_entity.type
_entity.pdbx_description
1 polymer ?
#
loop_
_entity_poly.entity_id
_entity_poly.type
_entity_poly.pdbx_seq_one_letter_code
_entity_poly.pdbx_strand_id
1 'polypeptide(L)'
;MTIFIGVIIELIMMTAMIAYCFYYMNRTNNHQSQRATMIRRKFLISIMMQLLIHFFILLAPALVIVGFVFMKSSSQGVTDLCVFLISIHGSMGILGMLLSNKYYRSEILQICGKLKCIKGIYFTNGVNCEETSKSDTKDGLVLTKR
;
A
#
# COMPACT_ATOMS: atom_id res chain seq x y z
N MET A 1 -0.91 19.99 -25.21
CA MET A 1 -2.29 20.37 -24.80
C MET A 1 -2.98 19.30 -23.96
N THR A 2 -2.95 18.03 -24.36
CA THR A 2 -3.60 16.92 -23.61
C THR A 2 -3.12 16.75 -22.16
N ILE A 3 -1.81 16.83 -21.91
CA ILE A 3 -1.24 16.73 -20.55
C ILE A 3 -1.75 17.85 -19.65
N PHE A 4 -1.78 19.08 -20.16
CA PHE A 4 -2.29 20.24 -19.42
C PHE A 4 -3.78 20.09 -19.06
N ILE A 5 -4.59 19.59 -20.00
CA ILE A 5 -6.02 19.32 -19.74
C ILE A 5 -6.16 18.26 -18.65
N GLY A 6 -5.36 17.19 -18.69
CA GLY A 6 -5.34 16.15 -17.66
C GLY A 6 -5.02 16.70 -16.27
N VAL A 7 -3.96 17.51 -16.14
CA VAL A 7 -3.58 18.14 -14.87
C VAL A 7 -4.69 19.05 -14.34
N ILE A 8 -5.35 19.82 -15.20
CA ILE A 8 -6.45 20.71 -14.80
C ILE A 8 -7.65 19.89 -14.28
N ILE A 9 -8.03 18.83 -14.98
CA ILE A 9 -9.13 17.94 -14.54
C ILE A 9 -8.80 17.33 -13.18
N GLU A 10 -7.57 16.87 -12.99
CA GLU A 10 -7.13 16.25 -11.73
C GLU A 10 -7.13 17.24 -10.56
N LEU A 11 -6.71 18.49 -10.80
CA LEU A 11 -6.80 19.57 -9.82
C LEU A 11 -8.26 19.86 -9.41
N ILE A 12 -9.19 19.88 -10.37
CA ILE A 12 -10.63 20.11 -10.12
C ILE A 12 -11.22 18.97 -9.29
N MET A 13 -10.95 17.72 -9.69
CA MET A 13 -11.44 16.53 -8.98
C MET A 13 -10.88 16.47 -7.56
N MET A 14 -9.61 16.82 -7.38
CA MET A 14 -8.98 16.88 -6.07
C MET A 14 -9.63 17.96 -5.19
N THR A 15 -9.82 19.17 -5.70
CA THR A 15 -10.48 20.25 -4.94
C THR A 15 -11.93 19.89 -4.57
N ALA A 16 -12.68 19.28 -5.49
CA ALA A 16 -14.04 18.78 -5.22
C ALA A 16 -14.04 17.71 -4.12
N MET A 17 -13.10 16.78 -4.13
CA MET A 17 -13.00 15.72 -3.12
C MET A 17 -12.60 16.27 -1.74
N ILE A 18 -11.68 17.24 -1.69
CA ILE A 18 -11.31 17.95 -0.47
C ILE A 18 -12.53 18.68 0.10
N ALA A 19 -13.25 19.44 -0.74
CA ALA A 19 -14.45 20.16 -0.35
C ALA A 19 -15.54 19.22 0.18
N TYR A 20 -15.73 18.07 -0.47
CA TYR A 20 -16.65 17.03 -0.02
C TYR A 20 -16.24 16.45 1.35
N CYS A 21 -14.95 16.21 1.57
CA CYS A 21 -14.44 15.75 2.86
C CYS A 21 -14.69 16.78 3.98
N PHE A 22 -14.45 18.07 3.72
CA PHE A 22 -14.74 19.15 4.66
C PHE A 22 -16.24 19.29 4.92
N TYR A 23 -17.06 19.22 3.88
CA TYR A 23 -18.52 19.25 4.00
C TYR A 23 -19.04 18.12 4.87
N TYR A 24 -18.59 16.89 4.62
CA TYR A 24 -18.99 15.72 5.39
C TYR A 24 -18.50 15.79 6.85
N MET A 25 -17.29 16.29 7.06
CA MET A 25 -16.75 16.54 8.40
C MET A 25 -17.54 17.60 9.17
N ASN A 26 -18.08 18.61 8.48
CA ASN A 26 -18.86 19.69 9.09
C ASN A 26 -20.33 19.29 9.32
N ARG A 27 -20.88 18.35 8.54
CA ARG A 27 -22.27 17.86 8.63
C ARG A 27 -22.49 16.79 9.72
N THR A 28 -21.49 16.52 10.55
CA THR A 28 -21.60 15.54 11.64
C THR A 28 -22.68 15.93 12.65
N ASN A 29 -23.79 15.19 12.66
CA ASN A 29 -24.86 15.33 13.65
C ASN A 29 -24.40 14.86 15.04
N ASN A 30 -24.84 15.57 16.09
CA ASN A 30 -24.53 15.30 17.51
C ASN A 30 -25.01 13.92 18.03
N HIS A 31 -25.67 13.11 17.20
CA HIS A 31 -26.24 11.81 17.54
C HIS A 31 -25.27 10.62 17.31
N GLN A 32 -23.97 10.89 17.21
CA GLN A 32 -22.94 9.86 17.01
C GLN A 32 -22.10 9.71 18.28
N SER A 33 -21.83 8.47 18.66
CA SER A 33 -20.89 8.16 19.76
C SER A 33 -19.55 8.86 19.53
N GLN A 34 -19.01 9.51 20.57
CA GLN A 34 -17.72 10.22 20.49
C GLN A 34 -16.59 9.33 19.96
N ARG A 35 -16.65 8.03 20.24
CA ARG A 35 -15.68 7.05 19.75
C ARG A 35 -15.75 6.87 18.22
N ALA A 36 -16.97 6.83 17.66
CA ALA A 36 -17.18 6.71 16.22
C ALA A 36 -16.70 7.97 15.48
N THR A 37 -16.97 9.15 16.03
CA THR A 37 -16.53 10.45 15.46
C THR A 37 -15.01 10.57 15.45
N MET A 38 -14.32 10.12 16.50
CA MET A 38 -12.86 10.10 16.55
C MET A 38 -12.23 9.21 15.48
N ILE A 39 -12.81 8.02 15.25
CA ILE A 39 -12.33 7.09 14.22
C ILE A 39 -12.53 7.70 12.82
N ARG A 40 -13.71 8.27 12.54
CA ARG A 40 -14.02 8.93 11.25
C ARG A 40 -13.08 10.10 10.96
N ARG A 41 -12.81 10.95 11.94
CA ARG A 41 -11.86 12.07 11.78
C ARG A 41 -10.46 11.59 11.44
N LYS A 42 -9.94 10.58 12.14
CA LYS A 42 -8.61 10.01 11.83
C LYS A 42 -8.54 9.41 10.43
N PHE A 43 -9.60 8.73 10.00
CA PHE A 43 -9.70 8.19 8.64
C PHE A 43 -9.74 9.29 7.58
N LEU A 44 -10.52 10.36 7.78
CA LEU A 44 -10.57 11.50 6.88
C LEU A 44 -9.22 12.23 6.76
N ILE A 45 -8.53 12.46 7.89
CA ILE A 45 -7.18 13.04 7.88
C ILE A 45 -6.22 12.14 7.10
N SER A 46 -6.30 10.82 7.29
CA SER A 46 -5.50 9.86 6.52
C SER A 46 -5.76 9.96 5.01
N ILE A 47 -7.03 10.05 4.60
CA ILE A 47 -7.40 10.24 3.19
C ILE A 47 -6.82 11.54 2.65
N MET A 48 -6.91 12.63 3.42
CA MET A 48 -6.35 13.94 3.03
C MET A 48 -4.83 13.87 2.80
N MET A 49 -4.09 13.26 3.74
CA MET A 49 -2.63 13.11 3.61
C MET A 49 -2.26 12.23 2.42
N GLN A 50 -3.03 11.17 2.18
CA GLN A 50 -2.81 10.30 1.04
C GLN A 50 -3.06 11.03 -0.30
N LEU A 51 -4.14 11.81 -0.41
CA LEU A 51 -4.42 12.63 -1.59
C LEU A 51 -3.26 13.59 -1.91
N LEU A 52 -2.73 14.27 -0.90
CA LEU A 52 -1.58 15.16 -1.07
C LEU A 52 -0.34 14.42 -1.57
N ILE A 53 -0.03 13.26 -1.00
CA ILE A 53 1.12 12.44 -1.41
C ILE A 53 0.99 12.01 -2.88
N HIS A 54 -0.20 11.58 -3.32
CA HIS A 54 -0.44 11.18 -4.71
C HIS A 54 -0.26 12.34 -5.67
N PHE A 55 -0.75 13.51 -5.27
CA PHE A 55 -0.59 14.74 -6.04
C PHE A 55 0.90 15.09 -6.25
N PHE A 56 1.70 15.09 -5.18
CA PHE A 56 3.13 15.40 -5.30
C PHE A 56 3.90 14.38 -6.15
N ILE A 57 3.57 13.09 -6.05
CA ILE A 57 4.20 12.03 -6.83
C ILE A 57 3.88 12.17 -8.33
N LEU A 58 2.66 12.60 -8.70
CA LEU A 58 2.28 12.85 -10.09
C LEU A 58 2.82 14.17 -10.63
N LEU A 59 2.92 15.19 -9.79
CA LEU A 59 3.37 16.52 -10.19
C LEU A 59 4.83 16.50 -10.69
N ALA A 60 5.71 15.72 -10.05
CA ALA A 60 7.11 15.64 -10.42
C ALA A 60 7.35 15.14 -11.88
N PRO A 61 6.88 13.96 -12.32
CA PRO A 61 7.03 13.51 -13.69
C PRO A 61 6.29 14.41 -14.69
N ALA A 62 5.15 14.99 -14.31
CA ALA A 62 4.45 15.95 -15.17
C ALA A 62 5.30 17.20 -15.45
N LEU A 63 5.93 17.79 -14.42
CA LEU A 63 6.82 18.95 -14.58
C LEU A 63 8.05 18.62 -15.43
N VAL A 64 8.63 17.44 -15.24
CA VAL A 64 9.78 16.98 -16.04
C VAL A 64 9.41 16.87 -17.52
N ILE A 65 8.27 16.23 -17.84
CA ILE A 65 7.79 16.10 -19.23
C ILE A 65 7.53 17.49 -19.84
N VAL A 66 6.86 18.39 -19.11
CA VAL A 66 6.60 19.76 -19.58
C VAL A 66 7.91 20.52 -19.81
N GLY A 67 8.89 20.39 -18.91
CA GLY A 67 10.21 21.00 -19.05
C GLY A 67 10.93 20.55 -20.32
N PHE A 68 10.94 19.26 -20.62
CA PHE A 68 11.53 18.73 -21.86
C PHE A 68 10.81 19.22 -23.12
N VAL A 69 9.48 19.30 -23.09
CA VAL A 69 8.69 19.88 -24.19
C VAL A 69 9.08 21.34 -24.44
N PHE A 70 9.26 22.14 -23.39
CA PHE A 70 9.68 23.54 -23.51
C PHE A 70 11.11 23.69 -24.01
N MET A 71 12.04 22.87 -23.51
CA MET A 71 13.45 22.91 -23.92
C MET A 71 13.69 22.26 -25.29
N LYS A 72 12.67 21.64 -25.91
CA LYS A 72 12.74 20.94 -27.20
C LYS A 72 13.82 19.85 -27.27
N SER A 73 14.33 19.46 -26.12
CA SER A 73 15.24 18.36 -25.91
C SER A 73 14.39 17.26 -25.30
N SER A 74 14.35 16.08 -25.91
CA SER A 74 13.63 14.96 -25.34
C SER A 74 14.58 13.79 -25.28
N SER A 75 14.82 13.30 -24.07
CA SER A 75 15.54 12.04 -23.88
C SER A 75 14.50 10.94 -23.69
N GLN A 76 14.60 9.91 -24.53
CA GLN A 76 13.66 8.81 -24.53
C GLN A 76 13.65 8.08 -23.18
N GLY A 77 14.83 7.83 -22.60
CA GLY A 77 14.95 7.18 -21.30
C GLY A 77 14.27 7.93 -20.15
N VAL A 78 14.30 9.27 -20.14
CA VAL A 78 13.63 10.04 -19.07
C VAL A 78 12.12 10.06 -19.27
N THR A 79 11.66 10.10 -20.52
CA THR A 79 10.23 10.02 -20.84
C THR A 79 9.66 8.66 -20.42
N ASP A 80 10.35 7.56 -20.74
CA ASP A 80 9.94 6.21 -20.38
C ASP A 80 9.91 6.01 -18.85
N LEU A 81 10.90 6.54 -18.13
CA LEU A 81 10.91 6.54 -16.67
C LEU A 81 9.72 7.32 -16.10
N CYS A 82 9.40 8.50 -16.66
CA CYS A 82 8.24 9.28 -16.21
C CYS A 82 6.92 8.52 -16.45
N VAL A 83 6.76 7.87 -17.59
CA VAL A 83 5.57 7.04 -17.90
C VAL A 83 5.48 5.86 -16.93
N PHE A 84 6.60 5.23 -16.58
CA PHE A 84 6.63 4.15 -15.59
C PHE A 84 6.23 4.63 -14.18
N LEU A 85 6.75 5.78 -13.74
CA LEU A 85 6.39 6.39 -12.45
C LEU A 85 4.91 6.77 -12.39
N ILE A 86 4.39 7.35 -13.48
CA ILE A 86 2.95 7.62 -13.65
C ILE A 86 2.17 6.30 -13.66
N SER A 87 2.68 5.19 -14.18
CA SER A 87 1.92 3.93 -14.19
C SER A 87 1.78 3.32 -12.79
N ILE A 88 2.81 3.44 -11.94
CA ILE A 88 2.82 2.85 -10.59
C ILE A 88 2.09 3.73 -9.56
N HIS A 89 1.90 5.02 -9.83
CA HIS A 89 1.31 5.96 -8.85
C HIS A 89 -0.07 5.50 -8.32
N GLY A 90 -0.90 4.89 -9.16
CA GLY A 90 -2.24 4.43 -8.78
C GLY A 90 -2.20 3.29 -7.76
N SER A 91 -1.20 2.41 -7.87
CA SER A 91 -0.97 1.30 -6.94
C SER A 91 -0.49 1.80 -5.57
N MET A 92 0.34 2.85 -5.56
CA MET A 92 0.80 3.52 -4.34
C MET A 92 -0.37 4.13 -3.55
N GLY A 93 -1.48 4.47 -4.23
CA GLY A 93 -2.70 4.97 -3.62
C GLY A 93 -3.35 3.92 -2.76
N ILE A 94 -3.61 2.78 -3.37
CA ILE A 94 -4.24 1.68 -2.68
C ILE A 94 -3.35 1.22 -1.52
N LEU A 95 -2.04 1.11 -1.73
CA LEU A 95 -1.08 0.74 -0.67
C LEU A 95 -1.05 1.77 0.46
N GLY A 96 -1.03 3.06 0.13
CA GLY A 96 -1.06 4.16 1.08
C GLY A 96 -2.33 4.16 1.93
N MET A 97 -3.49 3.87 1.33
CA MET A 97 -4.77 3.76 2.05
C MET A 97 -4.77 2.58 3.01
N LEU A 98 -4.35 1.42 2.50
CA LEU A 98 -4.32 0.17 3.23
C LEU A 98 -3.38 0.25 4.43
N LEU A 99 -2.23 0.90 4.24
CA LEU A 99 -1.29 1.15 5.30
C LEU A 99 -1.77 2.27 6.22
N SER A 100 -2.22 3.43 5.76
CA SER A 100 -2.47 4.55 6.68
C SER A 100 -3.66 4.34 7.63
N ASN A 101 -4.61 3.48 7.25
CA ASN A 101 -5.76 3.21 8.09
C ASN A 101 -5.43 2.20 9.22
N LYS A 102 -5.49 2.67 10.47
CA LYS A 102 -5.16 1.90 11.69
C LYS A 102 -5.96 0.59 11.80
N TYR A 103 -7.20 0.56 11.32
CA TYR A 103 -8.01 -0.67 11.27
C TYR A 103 -7.41 -1.70 10.32
N TYR A 104 -7.07 -1.28 9.09
CA TYR A 104 -6.45 -2.17 8.12
C TYR A 104 -5.07 -2.66 8.56
N ARG A 105 -4.23 -1.82 9.19
CA ARG A 105 -2.94 -2.28 9.76
C ARG A 105 -3.11 -3.38 10.78
N SER A 106 -4.10 -3.26 11.68
CA SER A 106 -4.35 -4.25 12.73
C SER A 106 -4.74 -5.60 12.12
N GLU A 107 -5.65 -5.59 11.15
CA GLU A 107 -6.09 -6.81 10.47
C GLU A 107 -4.97 -7.44 9.65
N ILE A 108 -4.19 -6.64 8.91
CA ILE A 108 -3.05 -7.13 8.12
C ILE A 108 -1.97 -7.73 9.02
N LEU A 109 -1.66 -7.10 10.15
CA LEU A 109 -0.70 -7.63 11.12
C LEU A 109 -1.20 -8.93 11.77
N GLN A 110 -2.49 -9.05 12.06
CA GLN A 110 -3.08 -10.30 12.55
C GLN A 110 -3.00 -11.41 11.51
N ILE A 111 -3.37 -11.14 10.26
CA ILE A 111 -3.29 -12.10 9.16
C ILE A 111 -1.84 -12.52 8.93
N CYS A 112 -0.92 -11.55 8.87
CA CYS A 112 0.51 -11.81 8.66
C CYS A 112 1.15 -12.57 9.84
N GLY A 113 0.71 -12.29 11.07
CA GLY A 113 1.07 -13.06 12.26
C GLY A 113 0.58 -14.51 12.22
N LYS A 114 -0.67 -14.73 11.79
CA LYS A 114 -1.20 -16.09 11.56
C LYS A 114 -0.45 -16.84 10.47
N LEU A 115 -0.10 -16.18 9.36
CA LEU A 115 0.71 -16.78 8.30
C LEU A 115 2.12 -17.14 8.76
N LYS A 116 2.79 -16.28 9.56
CA LYS A 116 4.08 -16.61 10.18
C LYS A 116 3.97 -17.81 11.12
N CYS A 117 2.89 -17.89 11.90
CA CYS A 117 2.62 -19.01 12.80
C CYS A 117 2.41 -20.32 12.01
N ILE A 118 1.59 -20.30 10.94
CA ILE A 118 1.37 -21.46 10.06
C ILE A 118 2.66 -21.90 9.38
N LYS A 119 3.45 -20.95 8.85
CA LYS A 119 4.72 -21.25 8.19
C LYS A 119 5.74 -21.84 9.17
N GLY A 120 5.75 -21.37 10.43
CA GLY A 120 6.53 -21.96 11.52
C GLY A 120 6.10 -23.39 11.82
N ILE A 121 4.80 -23.66 11.94
CA ILE A 121 4.27 -25.01 12.18
C ILE A 121 4.64 -25.98 11.06
N TYR A 122 4.55 -25.56 9.79
CA TYR A 122 4.97 -26.39 8.66
C TYR A 122 6.48 -26.65 8.65
N PHE A 123 7.29 -25.66 9.02
CA PHE A 123 8.75 -25.83 9.09
C PHE A 123 9.15 -26.78 10.24
N THR A 124 8.54 -26.63 11.43
CA THR A 124 8.81 -27.51 12.57
C THR A 124 8.33 -28.95 12.31
N ASN A 125 7.17 -29.14 11.69
CA ASN A 125 6.68 -30.46 11.31
C ASN A 125 7.52 -31.10 10.18
N GLY A 126 8.07 -30.30 9.26
CA GLY A 126 9.01 -30.77 8.25
C GLY A 126 10.33 -31.28 8.86
N VAL A 127 10.88 -30.55 9.84
CA VAL A 127 12.12 -30.95 10.55
C VAL A 127 11.90 -32.19 11.42
N ASN A 128 10.77 -32.27 12.14
CA ASN A 128 10.45 -33.46 12.95
C ASN A 128 10.24 -34.73 12.10
N CYS A 129 9.68 -34.61 10.89
CA CYS A 129 9.57 -35.75 9.96
C CYS A 129 10.95 -36.21 9.42
N GLU A 130 11.92 -35.31 9.31
CA GLU A 130 13.26 -35.65 8.83
C GLU A 130 14.16 -36.27 9.93
N GLU A 131 13.98 -35.85 11.20
CA GLU A 131 14.67 -36.48 12.34
C GLU A 131 14.12 -37.86 12.71
N THR A 132 12.79 -38.06 12.64
CA THR A 132 12.18 -39.38 12.89
C THR A 132 12.62 -40.43 11.85
N SER A 133 12.75 -40.04 10.58
CA SER A 133 13.26 -40.95 9.54
C SER A 133 14.74 -41.36 9.73
N LYS A 134 15.56 -40.49 10.34
CA LYS A 134 16.98 -40.77 10.63
C LYS A 134 17.17 -41.61 11.90
N SER A 135 16.27 -41.49 12.88
CA SER A 135 16.22 -42.28 14.11
C SER A 135 15.94 -43.76 13.82
N ASP A 136 14.92 -44.06 13.03
CA ASP A 136 14.52 -45.44 12.70
C ASP A 136 15.60 -46.21 11.91
N THR A 137 16.43 -45.49 11.14
CA THR A 137 17.55 -46.10 10.40
C THR A 137 18.71 -46.50 11.31
N LYS A 138 18.90 -45.83 12.47
CA LYS A 138 19.99 -46.16 13.40
C LYS A 138 19.65 -47.33 14.32
N ASP A 139 18.39 -47.46 14.73
CA ASP A 139 17.95 -48.56 15.59
C ASP A 139 17.85 -49.89 14.83
N GLY A 140 17.59 -49.84 13.51
CA GLY A 140 17.66 -51.02 12.64
C GLY A 140 19.09 -51.53 12.37
N LEU A 141 20.12 -50.69 12.52
CA LEU A 141 21.51 -51.08 12.24
C LEU A 141 22.24 -51.68 13.47
N VAL A 142 21.72 -51.46 14.69
CA VAL A 142 22.29 -52.02 15.93
C VAL A 142 21.83 -53.46 16.19
N LEU A 143 20.67 -53.85 15.66
CA LEU A 143 20.13 -55.21 15.79
C LEU A 143 20.71 -56.23 14.78
N THR A 144 21.61 -55.82 13.88
CA THR A 144 22.25 -56.69 12.87
C THR A 144 23.76 -56.89 13.11
N LYS A 145 24.23 -56.65 14.34
CA LYS A 145 25.57 -57.03 14.81
C LYS A 145 25.47 -57.76 16.15
N ARG A 146 24.91 -58.96 16.14
CA ARG A 146 25.11 -59.95 17.19
C ARG A 146 25.13 -61.34 16.60
#